data_AF-A0A952LU90-F1
#
_entry.id   AF-A0A952LU90-F1
#
_cell.length_a   1.000
_cell.length_b   1.000
_cell.length_c   1.000
_cell.angle_alpha   90.00
_cell.angle_beta   90.00
_cell.angle_gamma   90.00
#
_symmetry.space_group_name_H-M   'P 1'
#
loop_
_entity.id
_entity.type
_entity.pdbx_description
1 polymer ?
#
loop_
_entity_poly.entity_id
_entity_poly.type
_entity_poly.pdbx_seq_one_letter_code
_entity_poly.pdbx_strand_id
1 'polypeptide(L)'
;MGFAASQARLMMLTARKSDLELRLQFNNQARLRLANMMSGLMLTLSSQTTFENQAVTQRMQNVISYIQQQDKMLEMEARRIESQHEAVSTEIQAVRKVIQKNIASTFKIMG
;
A
#
# COMPACT_ATOMS: atom_id res chain seq x y z
N MET A 1 -32.45 -17.57 -5.07
CA MET A 1 -31.12 -17.88 -4.53
C MET A 1 -30.26 -16.62 -4.54
N GLY A 2 -29.79 -16.15 -3.38
CA GLY A 2 -28.48 -15.49 -3.33
C GLY A 2 -28.35 -14.03 -2.90
N PHE A 3 -29.38 -13.33 -2.39
CA PHE A 3 -29.19 -11.99 -1.83
C PHE A 3 -28.24 -12.01 -0.61
N ALA A 4 -28.45 -12.96 0.32
CA ALA A 4 -27.54 -13.17 1.45
C ALA A 4 -26.14 -13.62 1.00
N ALA A 5 -26.04 -14.44 -0.06
CA ALA A 5 -24.76 -14.91 -0.58
C ALA A 5 -23.95 -13.80 -1.26
N SER A 6 -24.60 -12.92 -2.04
CA SER A 6 -23.95 -11.77 -2.68
C SER A 6 -23.56 -10.70 -1.66
N GLN A 7 -24.37 -10.51 -0.61
CA GLN A 7 -24.03 -9.64 0.51
C GLN A 7 -22.86 -10.18 1.34
N ALA A 8 -22.80 -11.49 1.59
CA ALA A 8 -21.65 -12.13 2.23
C ALA A 8 -20.36 -11.97 1.40
N ARG A 9 -20.43 -12.15 0.07
CA ARG A 9 -19.30 -11.90 -0.83
C ARG A 9 -18.84 -10.44 -0.78
N LEU A 10 -19.78 -9.49 -0.77
CA LEU A 10 -19.47 -8.07 -0.64
C LEU A 10 -18.74 -7.76 0.69
N MET A 11 -19.17 -8.36 1.80
CA MET A 11 -18.50 -8.22 3.09
C MET A 11 -17.06 -8.76 3.05
N MET A 12 -16.85 -9.95 2.47
CA MET A 12 -15.50 -10.51 2.33
C MET A 12 -14.59 -9.65 1.45
N LEU A 13 -15.08 -9.14 0.32
CA LEU A 13 -14.31 -8.25 -0.55
C LEU A 13 -13.99 -6.92 0.14
N THR A 14 -14.93 -6.37 0.90
CA THR A 14 -14.73 -5.14 1.67
C THR A 14 -13.69 -5.33 2.77
N ALA A 15 -13.74 -6.45 3.49
CA ALA A 15 -12.74 -6.82 4.49
C ALA A 15 -11.34 -6.96 3.85
N ARG A 16 -11.26 -7.65 2.69
CA ARG A 16 -10.00 -7.77 1.94
C ARG A 16 -9.47 -6.43 1.46
N LYS A 17 -10.33 -5.53 0.98
CA LYS A 17 -9.93 -4.16 0.58
C LYS A 17 -9.35 -3.40 1.77
N SER A 18 -10.01 -3.47 2.93
CA SER A 18 -9.53 -2.81 4.15
C SER A 18 -8.18 -3.37 4.63
N ASP A 19 -7.97 -4.69 4.55
CA ASP A 19 -6.67 -5.30 4.87
C ASP A 19 -5.56 -4.80 3.93
N LEU A 20 -5.83 -4.71 2.63
CA LEU A 20 -4.87 -4.14 1.66
C LEU A 20 -4.56 -2.67 1.95
N GLU A 21 -5.55 -1.85 2.32
CA GLU A 21 -5.34 -0.45 2.73
C GLU A 21 -4.44 -0.35 3.96
N LEU A 22 -4.68 -1.17 4.98
CA LEU A 22 -3.85 -1.18 6.18
C LEU A 22 -2.41 -1.56 5.85
N ARG A 23 -2.19 -2.60 5.03
CA ARG A 23 -0.85 -2.99 4.59
C ARG A 23 -0.15 -1.88 3.81
N LEU A 24 -0.86 -1.20 2.91
CA LEU A 24 -0.34 -0.06 2.16
C LEU A 24 0.08 1.06 3.11
N GLN A 25 -0.75 1.39 4.10
CA GLN A 25 -0.41 2.39 5.12
C GLN A 25 0.84 1.99 5.91
N PHE A 26 0.94 0.74 6.37
CA PHE A 26 2.14 0.27 7.07
C PHE A 26 3.41 0.41 6.23
N ASN A 27 3.34 0.06 4.94
CA ASN A 27 4.47 0.16 4.03
C ASN A 27 4.88 1.63 3.82
N ASN A 28 3.91 2.52 3.59
CA ASN A 28 4.17 3.96 3.47
C ASN A 28 4.77 4.56 4.76
N GLN A 29 4.32 4.13 5.94
CA GLN A 29 4.92 4.54 7.21
C GLN A 29 6.36 4.03 7.37
N ALA A 30 6.66 2.80 6.93
CA ALA A 30 8.02 2.28 6.92
C ALA A 30 8.93 3.10 6.00
N ARG A 31 8.45 3.46 4.80
CA ARG A 31 9.18 4.36 3.89
C ARG A 31 9.45 5.73 4.49
N LEU A 32 8.47 6.34 5.15
CA LEU A 32 8.66 7.62 5.85
C LEU A 32 9.73 7.52 6.95
N ARG A 33 9.75 6.41 7.70
CA ARG A 33 10.81 6.18 8.70
C ARG A 33 12.19 6.07 8.04
N LEU A 34 12.32 5.30 6.95
CA LEU A 34 13.57 5.20 6.20
C LEU A 34 14.01 6.55 5.63
N ALA A 35 13.07 7.35 5.13
CA ALA A 35 13.35 8.71 4.65
C ALA A 35 13.87 9.62 5.76
N ASN A 36 13.27 9.57 6.96
CA ASN A 36 13.76 10.34 8.11
C ASN A 36 15.18 9.91 8.53
N MET A 37 15.46 8.60 8.53
CA MET A 37 16.81 8.09 8.78
C MET A 37 17.80 8.56 7.73
N MET A 38 17.42 8.52 6.45
CA MET A 38 18.24 9.01 5.33
C MET A 38 18.58 10.49 5.49
N SER A 39 17.59 11.33 5.80
CA SER A 39 17.78 12.77 6.01
C SER A 39 18.76 13.05 7.16
N GLY A 40 18.68 12.30 8.26
CA GLY A 40 19.61 12.41 9.38
C GLY A 40 21.05 12.01 9.01
N LEU A 41 21.21 10.94 8.24
CA LEU A 41 22.52 10.49 7.73
C LEU A 41 23.10 11.51 6.74
N MET A 42 22.28 12.06 5.85
CA MET A 42 22.70 13.07 4.87
C MET A 42 23.14 14.37 5.57
N LEU A 43 22.41 14.81 6.60
CA LEU A 43 22.81 15.96 7.41
C LEU A 43 24.16 15.73 8.08
N THR A 44 24.36 14.55 8.65
CA THR A 44 25.64 14.16 9.28
C THR A 44 26.78 14.10 8.27
N LEU A 45 26.53 13.62 7.06
CA LEU A 45 27.53 13.60 6.00
C LEU A 45 27.92 15.01 5.57
N SER A 46 26.96 15.92 5.46
CA SER A 46 27.21 17.31 5.07
C SER A 46 28.03 18.07 6.13
N SER A 47 27.81 17.79 7.42
CA SER A 47 28.55 18.43 8.52
C SER A 47 29.94 17.84 8.78
N GLN A 48 30.23 16.62 8.30
CA GLN A 48 31.53 15.97 8.42
C GLN A 48 32.47 16.25 7.22
N THR A 49 32.13 17.18 6.32
CA THR A 49 32.88 17.44 5.07
C THR A 49 34.27 18.08 5.23
N THR A 50 34.83 18.14 6.43
CA THR A 50 36.18 18.66 6.67
C THR A 50 37.17 17.55 7.07
N PHE A 51 37.65 16.84 6.05
CA PHE A 51 39.04 16.38 5.88
C PHE A 51 39.62 15.10 6.53
N GLU A 52 38.95 14.30 7.37
CA GLU A 52 39.70 13.21 8.07
C GLU A 52 39.26 11.74 7.92
N ASN A 53 38.26 11.35 7.11
CA ASN A 53 37.96 9.90 7.07
C ASN A 53 37.24 9.39 5.81
N GLN A 54 38.01 9.14 4.73
CA GLN A 54 37.49 8.47 3.52
C GLN A 54 36.78 7.15 3.84
N ALA A 55 37.25 6.40 4.84
CA ALA A 55 36.62 5.14 5.23
C ALA A 55 35.22 5.35 5.87
N VAL A 56 35.00 6.44 6.61
CA VAL A 56 33.67 6.79 7.16
C VAL A 56 32.73 7.21 6.03
N THR A 57 33.18 8.06 5.11
CA THR A 57 32.39 8.47 3.93
C THR A 57 31.95 7.27 3.12
N GLN A 58 32.85 6.31 2.89
CA GLN A 58 32.53 5.12 2.10
C GLN A 58 31.59 4.16 2.83
N ARG A 59 31.74 3.98 4.14
CA ARG A 59 30.77 3.24 4.97
C ARG A 59 29.39 3.89 4.93
N MET A 60 29.31 5.21 5.05
CA MET A 60 28.05 5.94 4.97
C MET A 60 27.41 5.83 3.59
N GLN A 61 28.19 5.91 2.51
CA GLN A 61 27.71 5.69 1.14
C GLN A 61 27.06 4.31 0.99
N ASN A 62 27.69 3.26 1.54
CA ASN A 62 27.14 1.91 1.52
C ASN A 62 25.83 1.80 2.30
N VAL A 63 25.72 2.45 3.47
CA VAL A 63 24.50 2.48 4.27
C VAL A 63 23.38 3.22 3.53
N ILE A 64 23.68 4.35 2.89
CA ILE A 64 22.73 5.09 2.06
C ILE A 64 22.22 4.21 0.93
N SER A 65 23.10 3.52 0.20
CA SER A 65 22.71 2.60 -0.86
C SER A 65 21.85 1.44 -0.35
N TYR A 66 22.17 0.89 0.83
CA TYR A 66 21.34 -0.13 1.45
C TYR A 66 19.93 0.37 1.79
N ILE A 67 19.82 1.55 2.42
CA ILE A 67 18.52 2.14 2.76
C ILE A 67 17.72 2.46 1.49
N GLN A 68 18.37 2.95 0.43
CA GLN A 68 17.75 3.19 -0.88
C GLN A 68 17.20 1.90 -1.50
N GLN A 69 17.94 0.79 -1.40
CA GLN A 69 17.45 -0.51 -1.86
C GLN A 69 16.23 -0.97 -1.08
N GLN A 70 16.23 -0.81 0.25
CA GLN A 70 15.08 -1.15 1.08
C GLN A 70 13.85 -0.29 0.75
N ASP A 71 14.02 1.02 0.55
CA ASP A 71 12.92 1.90 0.14
C ASP A 71 12.35 1.50 -1.22
N LYS A 72 13.21 1.12 -2.17
CA LYS A 72 12.77 0.62 -3.49
C LYS A 72 11.97 -0.68 -3.38
N MET A 73 12.36 -1.59 -2.50
CA MET A 73 11.62 -2.84 -2.25
C MET A 73 10.24 -2.55 -1.67
N LEU A 74 10.18 -1.68 -0.65
CA LEU A 74 8.93 -1.23 -0.05
C LEU A 74 8.03 -0.53 -1.08
N GLU A 75 8.58 0.32 -1.94
CA GLU A 75 7.83 0.97 -3.02
C GLU A 75 7.23 -0.03 -4.01
N MET A 76 8.00 -1.03 -4.44
CA MET A 76 7.49 -2.06 -5.35
C MET A 76 6.35 -2.85 -4.71
N GLU A 77 6.47 -3.17 -3.41
CA GLU A 77 5.43 -3.83 -2.66
C GLU A 77 4.18 -2.95 -2.49
N ALA A 78 4.34 -1.67 -2.17
CA ALA A 78 3.26 -0.70 -2.09
C ALA A 78 2.50 -0.58 -3.42
N ARG A 79 3.21 -0.50 -4.56
CA ARG A 79 2.60 -0.48 -5.90
C ARG A 79 1.81 -1.76 -6.20
N ARG A 80 2.33 -2.92 -5.77
CA ARG A 80 1.62 -4.19 -5.92
C ARG A 80 0.35 -4.21 -5.08
N ILE A 81 0.40 -3.75 -3.83
CA ILE A 81 -0.76 -3.67 -2.93
C ILE A 81 -1.81 -2.71 -3.50
N GLU A 82 -1.40 -1.56 -4.03
CA GLU A 82 -2.28 -0.59 -4.69
C GLU A 82 -3.02 -1.23 -5.87
N SER A 83 -2.30 -1.92 -6.76
CA SER A 83 -2.92 -2.62 -7.89
C SER A 83 -3.92 -3.69 -7.45
N GLN A 84 -3.62 -4.43 -6.38
CA GLN A 84 -4.56 -5.39 -5.79
C GLN A 84 -5.79 -4.70 -5.18
N HIS A 85 -5.58 -3.57 -4.53
CA HIS A 85 -6.65 -2.77 -3.94
C HIS A 85 -7.61 -2.24 -5.00
N GLU A 86 -7.08 -1.66 -6.09
CA GLU A 86 -7.88 -1.19 -7.22
C GLU A 86 -8.68 -2.33 -7.84
N ALA A 87 -8.05 -3.49 -8.07
CA ALA A 87 -8.73 -4.67 -8.61
C ALA A 87 -9.90 -5.13 -7.72
N VAL A 88 -9.68 -5.20 -6.40
CA VAL A 88 -10.74 -5.55 -5.43
C VAL A 88 -11.82 -4.47 -5.38
N SER A 89 -11.46 -3.20 -5.47
CA SER A 89 -12.41 -2.08 -5.54
C SER A 89 -13.33 -2.19 -6.76
N THR A 90 -12.77 -2.51 -7.94
CA THR A 90 -13.54 -2.77 -9.15
C THR A 90 -14.45 -3.99 -8.99
N GLU A 91 -13.98 -5.07 -8.36
CA GLU A 91 -14.81 -6.26 -8.06
C GLU A 91 -16.00 -5.91 -7.16
N ILE A 92 -15.77 -5.12 -6.11
CA ILE A 92 -16.82 -4.62 -5.22
C ILE A 92 -17.88 -3.83 -6.01
N GLN A 93 -17.47 -2.93 -6.90
CA GLN A 93 -18.40 -2.14 -7.70
C GLN A 93 -19.24 -3.02 -8.63
N ALA A 94 -18.63 -4.01 -9.27
CA ALA A 94 -19.33 -4.97 -10.12
C ALA A 94 -20.37 -5.78 -9.32
N VAL A 95 -19.98 -6.30 -8.14
CA VAL A 95 -20.89 -7.04 -7.25
C VAL A 95 -22.04 -6.17 -6.77
N ARG A 96 -21.78 -4.93 -6.35
CA ARG A 96 -22.83 -3.97 -5.93
C ARG A 96 -23.84 -3.71 -7.05
N LYS A 97 -23.38 -3.57 -8.30
CA LYS A 97 -24.25 -3.36 -9.46
C LYS A 97 -25.18 -4.57 -9.71
N VAL A 98 -24.65 -5.78 -9.57
CA VAL A 98 -25.45 -7.02 -9.70
C VAL A 98 -26.50 -7.11 -8.59
N ILE A 99 -26.12 -6.80 -7.35
CA ILE A 99 -27.05 -6.76 -6.21
C ILE A 99 -28.18 -5.76 -6.46
N GLN A 100 -27.85 -4.53 -6.90
CA GLN A 100 -28.86 -3.51 -7.22
C GLN A 100 -29.81 -3.96 -8.34
N LYS A 101 -29.29 -4.57 -9.42
CA LYS A 101 -30.11 -5.09 -10.51
C LYS A 101 -31.08 -6.17 -10.01
N ASN A 102 -30.60 -7.10 -9.18
CA ASN A 102 -31.43 -8.18 -8.64
C ASN A 102 -32.50 -7.67 -7.68
N ILE A 103 -32.19 -6.66 -6.86
CA ILE A 103 -33.18 -5.97 -6.01
C ILE A 103 -34.25 -5.34 -6.90
N ALA A 104 -33.85 -4.52 -7.89
CA ALA A 104 -34.78 -3.82 -8.77
C ALA A 104 -35.70 -4.78 -9.56
N SER A 105 -35.15 -5.89 -10.07
CA SER A 105 -35.94 -6.94 -10.72
C SER A 105 -36.91 -7.61 -9.76
N THR A 106 -36.51 -7.89 -8.52
CA THR A 106 -37.40 -8.45 -7.49
C THR A 106 -38.58 -7.51 -7.21
N PHE A 107 -38.31 -6.21 -7.02
CA PHE A 107 -39.38 -5.23 -6.78
C PHE A 107 -40.32 -5.08 -7.96
N LYS A 108 -39.81 -5.10 -9.20
CA LYS A 108 -40.63 -5.00 -10.42
C LYS A 108 -41.55 -6.21 -10.66
N ILE A 109 -41.22 -7.37 -10.10
CA ILE A 109 -42.05 -8.58 -10.21
C ILE A 109 -43.14 -8.60 -9.13
N MET A 110 -42.95 -7.87 -8.03
CA MET A 110 -43.83 -7.86 -6.86
C MET A 110 -44.86 -6.72 -6.85
N GLY A 111 -44.72 -5.73 -7.73
CA GLY A 111 -45.68 -4.64 -7.93
C GLY A 111 -46.28 -4.70 -9.33
#